data_AF-A0A8I2G5V0-F1
#
_entry.id   AF-A0A8I2G5V0-F1
#
_cell.length_a   1.000
_cell.length_b   1.000
_cell.length_c   1.000
_cell.angle_alpha   90.00
_cell.angle_beta   90.00
_cell.angle_gamma   90.00
#
_symmetry.space_group_name_H-M   'P 1'
#
loop_
_entity.id
_entity.type
_entity.pdbx_description
1 polymer ?
#
loop_
_entity_poly.entity_id
_entity_poly.type
_entity_poly.pdbx_seq_one_letter_code
_entity_poly.pdbx_strand_id
1 'polypeptide(L)'
;MNRNVNALFIFLIAFTLIFADCGGESSKKSEIPDLNLREKLLYFSGGHAKKSIKFNLLKDAINSKITLLCVDGASIDQLKKSGIVDLDQRLDTLVKGNVLYRTALDGKYYISFPVFVGKKRKELAKVVNKAADKLIPMVESMITRLGEVLKDRKDMLFHVLWSRIIDCIWSEAWELEFPEGKYPNVGWVVYPEHPFTVGTNYYNMPGDGGMAATWSNHFHEHLAVFEKLFSELHQAAWDKPVKEGPAKNRMIQYGAFDKDGRFSIFTFQYGDSMDQLFDNMTREYAAALKGVFDYNALGRKFHVSYDELFIVILHEAAYAVFEKLHKTSKLEVPDILIDEGEKDKTKTNRLISLVLKNPPTALDEAMGVFMGNGWHGSPEAVEKFKAFLAKEPGNIKALWFLGLSLYDIKEYNEAIETFGKLARLTENNEKELWRYDWSYIWMGHIYDILGEREKAISYYKKVLQLEHDSYPLQMGQYNIGPITAKEWAKKRLEAPFKRKQ
;
A
#
# COMPACT_ATOMS: atom_id res chain seq x y z
N MET A 1 -69.11 -22.13 9.09
CA MET A 1 -68.09 -22.13 8.02
C MET A 1 -66.79 -21.54 8.57
N ASN A 2 -65.74 -22.37 8.56
CA ASN A 2 -64.28 -22.12 8.72
C ASN A 2 -63.78 -21.20 9.85
N ARG A 3 -63.24 -21.74 10.95
CA ARG A 3 -61.83 -22.19 11.19
C ARG A 3 -60.83 -21.04 11.04
N ASN A 4 -60.39 -20.41 12.15
CA ASN A 4 -59.17 -20.73 12.93
C ASN A 4 -57.87 -20.67 12.11
N VAL A 5 -56.91 -19.82 12.51
CA VAL A 5 -55.65 -20.17 13.19
C VAL A 5 -54.66 -18.97 13.18
N ASN A 6 -54.21 -18.57 14.38
CA ASN A 6 -52.96 -17.87 14.77
C ASN A 6 -52.68 -16.42 14.28
N ALA A 7 -52.13 -15.48 15.05
CA ALA A 7 -51.76 -15.40 16.47
C ALA A 7 -51.44 -13.93 16.84
N LEU A 8 -51.78 -13.59 18.09
CA LEU A 8 -51.25 -12.55 18.98
C LEU A 8 -51.12 -11.06 18.55
N PHE A 9 -52.03 -10.28 19.14
CA PHE A 9 -51.81 -8.94 19.69
C PHE A 9 -50.54 -8.85 20.58
N ILE A 10 -49.92 -7.67 20.61
CA ILE A 10 -49.76 -6.84 21.84
C ILE A 10 -49.37 -5.40 21.42
N PHE A 11 -50.22 -4.47 21.87
CA PHE A 11 -49.99 -3.04 21.97
C PHE A 11 -49.43 -2.74 23.37
N LEU A 12 -48.80 -1.57 23.53
CA LEU A 12 -48.71 -0.79 24.78
C LEU A 12 -47.66 -1.22 25.84
N ILE A 13 -46.65 -0.35 26.06
CA ILE A 13 -46.52 0.52 27.25
C ILE A 13 -45.06 0.99 27.40
N ALA A 14 -44.92 2.31 27.44
CA ALA A 14 -43.73 3.02 27.89
C ALA A 14 -43.40 2.63 29.34
N PHE A 15 -42.17 2.19 29.59
CA PHE A 15 -41.61 2.16 30.93
C PHE A 15 -40.53 3.24 31.07
N THR A 16 -40.96 4.37 31.62
CA THR A 16 -40.13 5.21 32.49
C THR A 16 -39.58 4.36 33.63
N LEU A 17 -38.25 4.22 33.69
CA LEU A 17 -37.56 3.89 34.93
C LEU A 17 -36.94 5.17 35.47
N ILE A 18 -37.66 5.79 36.40
CA ILE A 18 -37.15 6.76 37.35
C ILE A 18 -36.41 5.95 38.41
N PHE A 19 -35.08 6.07 38.45
CA PHE A 19 -34.32 5.95 39.69
C PHE A 19 -33.76 7.33 39.99
N ALA A 20 -34.41 8.01 40.94
CA ALA A 20 -33.75 9.03 41.72
C ALA A 20 -32.92 8.28 42.77
N ASP A 21 -31.60 8.36 42.66
CA ASP A 21 -30.73 8.18 43.81
C ASP A 21 -29.68 9.30 43.84
N CYS A 22 -29.45 9.79 45.04
CA CYS A 22 -28.84 11.07 45.35
C CYS A 22 -27.32 11.06 45.17
N GLY A 23 -26.79 12.21 44.71
CA GLY A 23 -25.43 12.66 45.01
C GLY A 23 -24.27 11.80 44.50
N GLY A 24 -23.70 12.19 43.35
CA GLY A 24 -22.40 11.70 42.92
C GLY A 24 -21.95 12.42 41.65
N GLU A 25 -20.76 13.00 41.68
CA GLU A 25 -20.16 13.82 40.63
C GLU A 25 -20.36 13.24 39.22
N SER A 26 -20.82 14.10 38.30
CA SER A 26 -20.90 13.77 36.88
C SER A 26 -19.50 13.44 36.34
N SER A 27 -19.15 12.16 36.25
CA SER A 27 -18.03 11.72 35.43
C SER A 27 -18.38 12.07 33.99
N LYS A 28 -17.73 13.09 33.41
CA LYS A 28 -17.80 13.37 31.97
C LYS A 28 -17.48 12.06 31.25
N LYS A 29 -18.48 11.42 30.62
CA LYS A 29 -18.24 10.32 29.69
C LYS A 29 -17.19 10.81 28.68
N SER A 30 -16.12 10.06 28.52
CA SER A 30 -15.09 10.30 27.50
C SER A 30 -15.79 10.56 26.16
N GLU A 31 -15.48 11.69 25.50
CA GLU A 31 -15.94 11.96 24.13
C GLU A 31 -15.27 11.03 23.10
N ILE A 32 -14.24 10.28 23.53
CA ILE A 32 -13.50 9.33 22.69
C ILE A 32 -14.20 7.96 22.79
N PRO A 33 -14.70 7.41 21.68
CA PRO A 33 -15.35 6.10 21.63
C PRO A 33 -14.33 4.98 21.88
N ASP A 34 -14.80 3.83 22.35
CA ASP A 34 -13.98 2.62 22.39
C ASP A 34 -13.70 2.17 20.95
N LEU A 35 -12.42 2.15 20.58
CA LEU A 35 -12.00 2.06 19.19
C LEU A 35 -10.68 1.29 19.05
N ASN A 36 -10.64 0.29 18.18
CA ASN A 36 -9.38 -0.31 17.78
C ASN A 36 -8.66 0.60 16.76
N LEU A 37 -7.66 1.35 17.21
CA LEU A 37 -6.91 2.25 16.33
C LEU A 37 -6.25 1.52 15.16
N ARG A 38 -5.88 0.24 15.30
CA ARG A 38 -5.23 -0.50 14.21
C ARG A 38 -6.16 -0.72 13.02
N GLU A 39 -7.43 -0.95 13.29
CA GLU A 39 -8.46 -1.21 12.26
C GLU A 39 -8.84 0.06 11.48
N LYS A 40 -8.52 1.22 12.06
CA LYS A 40 -8.88 2.54 11.54
C LYS A 40 -7.69 3.32 10.99
N LEU A 41 -6.52 2.70 11.05
CA LEU A 41 -5.26 3.31 10.65
C LEU A 41 -5.13 3.33 9.14
N LEU A 42 -5.06 4.54 8.58
CA LEU A 42 -4.57 4.78 7.24
C LEU A 42 -3.07 5.03 7.29
N TYR A 43 -2.35 4.67 6.23
CA TYR A 43 -0.90 4.84 6.16
C TYR A 43 -0.46 5.28 4.78
N PHE A 44 0.36 6.32 4.75
CA PHE A 44 1.01 6.88 3.57
C PHE A 44 2.54 6.86 3.76
N SER A 45 3.26 6.44 2.73
CA SER A 45 4.72 6.36 2.71
C SER A 45 5.30 7.23 1.60
N GLY A 46 5.84 8.40 1.95
CA GLY A 46 6.54 9.30 1.04
C GLY A 46 7.99 8.89 0.72
N GLY A 47 8.40 7.65 1.04
CA GLY A 47 9.71 7.11 0.65
C GLY A 47 10.89 7.53 1.54
N HIS A 48 10.68 8.33 2.59
CA HIS A 48 11.73 8.72 3.54
C HIS A 48 11.55 8.04 4.89
N ALA A 49 12.62 7.49 5.47
CA ALA A 49 12.55 6.88 6.80
C ALA A 49 12.48 7.93 7.92
N LYS A 50 11.27 8.33 8.35
CA LYS A 50 11.05 8.73 9.76
C LYS A 50 11.22 7.46 10.63
N LYS A 51 11.48 7.60 11.93
CA LYS A 51 11.49 6.43 12.85
C LYS A 51 10.20 5.62 12.62
N SER A 52 10.34 4.37 12.14
CA SER A 52 9.20 3.52 11.84
C SER A 52 8.37 3.30 13.10
N ILE A 53 7.09 3.66 13.04
CA ILE A 53 6.12 3.38 14.09
C ILE A 53 5.74 1.90 13.98
N LYS A 54 5.88 1.15 15.08
CA LYS A 54 5.51 -0.27 15.13
C LYS A 54 4.01 -0.45 15.28
N PHE A 55 3.25 -0.12 14.23
CA PHE A 55 1.78 -0.20 14.23
C PHE A 55 1.22 -1.60 14.56
N ASN A 56 2.00 -2.67 14.37
CA ASN A 56 1.60 -4.03 14.78
C ASN A 56 1.35 -4.15 16.30
N LEU A 57 1.94 -3.29 17.13
CA LEU A 57 1.66 -3.26 18.57
C LEU A 57 0.21 -2.89 18.90
N LEU A 58 -0.48 -2.20 17.99
CA LEU A 58 -1.89 -1.82 18.12
C LEU A 58 -2.85 -2.99 17.85
N LYS A 59 -2.37 -4.15 17.38
CA LYS A 59 -3.21 -5.36 17.27
C LYS A 59 -3.63 -5.91 18.63
N ASP A 60 -2.85 -5.63 19.67
CA ASP A 60 -3.21 -5.94 21.06
C ASP A 60 -4.26 -4.92 21.54
N ALA A 61 -5.42 -5.41 21.97
CA ALA A 61 -6.55 -4.58 22.38
C ALA A 61 -6.25 -3.70 23.61
N ILE A 62 -5.42 -4.18 24.54
CA ILE A 62 -5.03 -3.43 25.73
C ILE A 62 -4.08 -2.30 25.33
N ASN A 63 -3.12 -2.56 24.44
CA ASN A 63 -2.26 -1.53 23.89
C ASN A 63 -3.06 -0.46 23.15
N SER A 64 -4.04 -0.86 22.34
CA SER A 64 -4.96 0.08 21.67
C SER A 64 -5.72 0.96 22.68
N LYS A 65 -6.21 0.38 23.78
CA LYS A 65 -6.88 1.13 24.86
C LYS A 65 -5.93 2.13 25.54
N ILE A 66 -4.69 1.75 25.85
CA ILE A 66 -3.68 2.68 26.40
C ILE A 66 -3.46 3.84 25.43
N THR A 67 -3.29 3.55 24.13
CA THR A 67 -3.02 4.59 23.14
C THR A 67 -4.19 5.56 22.95
N LEU A 68 -5.43 5.09 23.03
CA LEU A 68 -6.61 5.95 23.01
C LEU A 68 -6.64 6.92 24.20
N LEU A 69 -6.30 6.45 25.40
CA LEU A 69 -6.19 7.31 26.58
C LEU A 69 -5.12 8.40 26.41
N CYS A 70 -4.11 8.16 25.58
CA CYS A 70 -3.00 9.08 25.34
C CYS A 70 -3.24 10.05 24.16
N VAL A 71 -4.39 10.02 23.48
CA VAL A 71 -4.65 10.89 22.30
C VAL A 71 -4.54 12.39 22.62
N ASP A 72 -4.98 12.79 23.81
CA ASP A 72 -4.91 14.17 24.29
C ASP A 72 -3.86 14.35 25.41
N GLY A 73 -3.02 13.33 25.63
CA GLY A 73 -2.03 13.30 26.69
C GLY A 73 -2.57 12.70 28.00
N ALA A 74 -1.93 11.65 28.50
CA ALA A 74 -2.27 11.04 29.78
C ALA A 74 -1.07 10.99 30.73
N SER A 75 -1.28 11.44 31.97
CA SER A 75 -0.30 11.24 33.05
C SER A 75 -0.24 9.77 33.47
N ILE A 76 0.89 9.35 34.03
CA ILE A 76 1.05 7.99 34.55
C ILE A 76 -0.01 7.65 35.61
N ASP A 77 -0.41 8.61 36.44
CA ASP A 77 -1.43 8.41 37.48
C ASP A 77 -2.83 8.21 36.88
N GLN A 78 -3.16 8.92 35.79
CA GLN A 78 -4.42 8.70 35.06
C GLN A 78 -4.45 7.31 34.42
N LEU A 79 -3.32 6.85 33.85
CA LEU A 79 -3.22 5.53 33.26
C LEU A 79 -3.26 4.42 34.32
N LYS A 80 -2.64 4.61 35.49
CA LYS A 80 -2.73 3.64 36.60
C LYS A 80 -4.17 3.46 37.09
N LYS A 81 -4.97 4.53 37.11
CA LYS A 81 -6.39 4.49 37.48
C LYS A 81 -7.27 3.70 36.51
N SER A 82 -6.81 3.37 35.30
CA SER A 82 -7.61 2.61 34.34
C SER A 82 -7.60 1.08 34.57
N GLY A 83 -6.88 0.60 35.59
CA GLY A 83 -6.86 -0.82 35.97
C GLY A 83 -6.18 -1.75 34.96
N ILE A 84 -5.28 -1.21 34.13
CA ILE A 84 -4.59 -1.99 33.09
C ILE A 84 -3.44 -2.79 33.72
N VAL A 85 -3.45 -4.11 33.47
CA VAL A 85 -2.41 -5.03 33.91
C VAL A 85 -1.11 -4.81 33.11
N ASP A 86 0.04 -4.93 33.78
CA ASP A 86 1.38 -4.75 33.22
C ASP A 86 1.62 -3.39 32.54
N LEU A 87 0.96 -2.34 33.04
CA LEU A 87 0.97 -1.00 32.43
C LEU A 87 2.39 -0.49 32.14
N ASP A 88 3.33 -0.62 33.09
CA ASP A 88 4.70 -0.11 32.92
C ASP A 88 5.44 -0.82 31.77
N GLN A 89 5.32 -2.15 31.67
CA GLN A 89 5.91 -2.92 30.57
C GLN A 89 5.27 -2.58 29.22
N ARG A 90 3.95 -2.37 29.19
CA ARG A 90 3.22 -1.99 27.98
C ARG A 90 3.60 -0.58 27.52
N LEU A 91 3.72 0.38 28.44
CA LEU A 91 4.18 1.73 28.14
C LEU A 91 5.61 1.71 27.59
N ASP A 92 6.52 0.97 28.21
CA ASP A 92 7.89 0.80 27.71
C ASP A 92 7.90 0.19 26.29
N THR A 93 7.07 -0.84 26.05
CA THR A 93 6.94 -1.47 24.72
C THR A 93 6.41 -0.49 23.67
N LEU A 94 5.37 0.29 24.00
CA LEU A 94 4.76 1.27 23.11
C LEU A 94 5.70 2.45 22.81
N VAL A 95 6.48 2.91 23.79
CA VAL A 95 7.49 3.96 23.61
C VAL A 95 8.65 3.46 22.76
N LYS A 96 9.19 2.26 23.04
CA LYS A 96 10.23 1.62 22.21
C LYS A 96 9.76 1.36 20.78
N GLY A 97 8.45 1.14 20.60
CA GLY A 97 7.80 1.01 19.30
C GLY A 97 7.49 2.33 18.60
N ASN A 98 7.83 3.47 19.19
CA ASN A 98 7.47 4.83 18.74
C ASN A 98 5.95 5.03 18.58
N VAL A 99 5.10 4.22 19.20
CA VAL A 99 3.64 4.37 19.16
C VAL A 99 3.21 5.49 20.12
N LEU A 100 3.87 5.56 21.27
CA LEU A 100 3.74 6.65 22.23
C LEU A 100 5.08 7.37 22.38
N TYR A 101 5.02 8.62 22.82
CA TYR A 101 6.15 9.33 23.38
C TYR A 101 5.77 9.96 24.71
N ARG A 102 6.76 10.19 25.56
CA ARG A 102 6.59 10.91 26.83
C ARG A 102 7.29 12.25 26.73
N THR A 103 6.58 13.33 26.98
CA THR A 103 7.18 14.68 26.95
C THR A 103 7.83 15.00 28.29
N ALA A 104 8.97 15.70 28.25
CA ALA A 104 9.62 16.23 29.44
C ALA A 104 8.91 17.46 30.02
N LEU A 105 8.04 18.12 29.24
CA LEU A 105 7.38 19.37 29.62
C LEU A 105 6.31 19.17 30.71
N ASP A 106 5.46 18.15 30.55
CA ASP A 106 4.39 17.86 31.51
C ASP A 106 4.39 16.40 32.00
N GLY A 107 5.37 15.60 31.57
CA GLY A 107 5.55 14.22 31.98
C GLY A 107 4.51 13.24 31.45
N LYS A 108 3.58 13.67 30.59
CA LYS A 108 2.50 12.83 30.05
C LYS A 108 2.92 12.03 28.83
N TYR A 109 2.16 10.98 28.58
CA TYR A 109 2.25 10.13 27.40
C TYR A 109 1.29 10.63 26.32
N TYR A 110 1.81 10.76 25.11
CA TYR A 110 1.09 11.19 23.92
C TYR A 110 1.24 10.16 22.81
N ILE A 111 0.23 10.06 21.95
CA ILE A 111 0.33 9.26 20.74
C ILE A 111 1.24 9.93 19.70
N SER A 112 2.08 9.15 19.03
CA SER A 112 3.10 9.66 18.10
C SER A 112 2.60 9.91 16.68
N PHE A 113 1.29 9.79 16.44
CA PHE A 113 0.70 9.97 15.11
C PHE A 113 -0.69 10.61 15.20
N PRO A 114 -1.19 11.26 14.14
CA PRO A 114 -2.42 12.02 14.21
C PRO A 114 -3.65 11.15 14.46
N VAL A 115 -4.45 11.52 15.47
CA VAL A 115 -5.75 10.91 15.76
C VAL A 115 -6.81 12.00 15.91
N PHE A 116 -7.78 12.00 14.99
CA PHE A 116 -8.89 12.93 14.95
C PHE A 116 -10.18 12.21 15.36
N VAL A 117 -10.57 12.39 16.63
CA VAL A 117 -11.80 11.85 17.23
C VAL A 117 -12.57 12.95 17.96
N GLY A 118 -13.84 12.71 18.27
CA GLY A 118 -14.66 13.61 19.09
C GLY A 118 -14.62 15.07 18.58
N LYS A 119 -14.25 16.00 19.47
CA LYS A 119 -14.11 17.43 19.12
C LYS A 119 -13.08 17.69 18.02
N LYS A 120 -11.91 17.06 18.04
CA LYS A 120 -10.86 17.23 17.01
C LYS A 120 -11.39 16.83 15.63
N ARG A 121 -12.13 15.72 15.54
CA ARG A 121 -12.79 15.28 14.30
C ARG A 121 -13.79 16.32 13.78
N LYS A 122 -14.69 16.82 14.64
CA LYS A 122 -15.69 17.83 14.27
C LYS A 122 -15.04 19.12 13.77
N GLU A 123 -13.93 19.52 14.38
CA GLU A 123 -13.19 20.70 13.95
C GLU A 123 -12.46 20.50 12.63
N LEU A 124 -11.83 19.34 12.42
CA LEU A 124 -11.25 18.97 11.14
C LEU A 124 -12.32 18.99 10.03
N ALA A 125 -13.48 18.37 10.28
CA ALA A 125 -14.62 18.37 9.36
C ALA A 125 -15.04 19.79 8.95
N LYS A 126 -15.07 20.76 9.87
CA LYS A 126 -15.40 22.16 9.55
C LYS A 126 -14.35 22.79 8.62
N VAL A 127 -13.08 22.53 8.88
CA VAL A 127 -11.97 23.07 8.07
C VAL A 127 -12.04 22.51 6.65
N VAL A 128 -12.17 21.19 6.50
CA VAL A 128 -12.18 20.55 5.18
C VAL A 128 -13.48 20.83 4.40
N ASN A 129 -14.63 20.94 5.06
CA ASN A 129 -15.88 21.32 4.38
C ASN A 129 -15.82 22.72 3.77
N LYS A 130 -15.23 23.69 4.48
CA LYS A 130 -15.06 25.05 3.97
C LYS A 130 -14.10 25.08 2.78
N ALA A 131 -13.05 24.25 2.80
CA ALA A 131 -12.14 24.12 1.67
C ALA A 131 -12.81 23.44 0.48
N ALA A 132 -13.61 22.39 0.72
CA ALA A 132 -14.35 21.69 -0.32
C ALA A 132 -15.25 22.64 -1.12
N ASP A 133 -15.95 23.57 -0.47
CA ASP A 133 -16.78 24.58 -1.15
C ASP A 133 -15.99 25.43 -2.15
N LYS A 134 -14.70 25.67 -1.90
CA LYS A 134 -13.82 26.41 -2.83
C LYS A 134 -13.32 25.54 -3.99
N LEU A 135 -13.13 24.24 -3.76
CA LEU A 135 -12.57 23.31 -4.73
C LEU A 135 -13.64 22.77 -5.70
N ILE A 136 -14.91 22.73 -5.29
CA ILE A 136 -16.02 22.18 -6.08
C ILE A 136 -16.10 22.74 -7.51
N PRO A 137 -16.07 24.06 -7.77
CA PRO A 137 -16.22 24.56 -9.14
C PRO A 137 -15.16 24.03 -10.12
N MET A 138 -13.92 23.87 -9.63
CA MET A 138 -12.83 23.29 -10.40
C MET A 138 -13.04 21.78 -10.61
N VAL A 139 -13.43 21.04 -9.56
CA VAL A 139 -13.67 19.60 -9.69
C VAL A 139 -14.87 19.30 -10.59
N GLU A 140 -15.90 20.17 -10.60
CA GLU A 140 -17.00 20.09 -11.57
C GLU A 140 -16.52 20.31 -13.01
N SER A 141 -15.63 21.30 -13.22
CA SER A 141 -15.00 21.51 -14.53
C SER A 141 -14.20 20.28 -14.99
N MET A 142 -13.47 19.63 -14.07
CA MET A 142 -12.76 18.37 -14.34
C MET A 142 -13.74 17.25 -14.70
N ILE A 143 -14.84 17.10 -13.96
CA ILE A 143 -15.89 16.12 -14.25
C ILE A 143 -16.46 16.31 -15.66
N THR A 144 -16.76 17.55 -16.06
CA THR A 144 -17.26 17.83 -17.42
C THR A 144 -16.25 17.42 -18.49
N ARG A 145 -15.00 17.87 -18.37
CA ARG A 145 -13.92 17.54 -19.32
C ARG A 145 -13.64 16.03 -19.36
N LEU A 146 -13.66 15.35 -18.21
CA LEU A 146 -13.50 13.90 -18.13
C LEU A 146 -14.67 13.17 -18.79
N GLY A 147 -15.90 13.63 -18.58
CA GLY A 147 -17.08 13.05 -19.21
C GLY A 147 -17.05 13.14 -20.75
N GLU A 148 -16.39 14.16 -21.31
CA GLU A 148 -16.19 14.31 -22.75
C GLU A 148 -15.14 13.35 -23.33
N VAL A 149 -14.13 12.95 -22.56
CA VAL A 149 -13.09 12.00 -23.04
C VAL A 149 -13.42 10.55 -22.70
N LEU A 150 -14.12 10.30 -21.60
CA LEU A 150 -14.54 8.97 -21.15
C LEU A 150 -15.88 8.52 -21.78
N LYS A 151 -16.26 9.00 -22.97
CA LYS A 151 -17.64 8.86 -23.53
C LYS A 151 -18.27 7.48 -23.36
N ASP A 152 -17.53 6.43 -23.71
CA ASP A 152 -18.00 5.03 -23.64
C ASP A 152 -17.68 4.34 -22.32
N ARG A 153 -16.94 5.04 -21.44
CA ARG A 153 -16.46 4.57 -20.13
C ARG A 153 -16.77 5.54 -19.00
N LYS A 154 -17.95 6.17 -19.01
CA LYS A 154 -18.38 7.09 -17.94
C LYS A 154 -18.45 6.41 -16.56
N ASP A 155 -18.59 5.09 -16.55
CA ASP A 155 -18.49 4.24 -15.36
C ASP A 155 -17.14 4.36 -14.63
N MET A 156 -16.09 4.83 -15.32
CA MET A 156 -14.73 5.07 -14.80
C MET A 156 -14.51 6.46 -14.20
N LEU A 157 -15.47 7.38 -14.34
CA LEU A 157 -15.29 8.79 -13.99
C LEU A 157 -14.76 8.96 -12.56
N PHE A 158 -15.36 8.26 -11.59
CA PHE A 158 -14.93 8.29 -10.19
C PHE A 158 -13.49 7.79 -10.02
N HIS A 159 -13.17 6.63 -10.61
CA HIS A 159 -11.85 6.03 -10.48
C HIS A 159 -10.75 6.90 -11.08
N VAL A 160 -10.99 7.47 -12.27
CA VAL A 160 -10.03 8.34 -12.95
C VAL A 160 -9.83 9.63 -12.15
N LEU A 161 -10.93 10.28 -11.75
CA LEU A 161 -10.86 11.51 -10.95
C LEU A 161 -10.14 11.29 -9.62
N TRP A 162 -10.42 10.19 -8.92
CA TRP A 162 -9.72 9.84 -7.69
C TRP A 162 -8.25 9.45 -7.96
N SER A 163 -8.03 8.34 -8.64
CA SER A 163 -6.75 7.62 -8.67
C SER A 163 -5.73 8.20 -9.64
N ARG A 164 -6.18 8.90 -10.68
CA ARG A 164 -5.32 9.42 -11.75
C ARG A 164 -5.20 10.95 -11.74
N ILE A 165 -5.97 11.63 -10.88
CA ILE A 165 -5.98 13.10 -10.82
C ILE A 165 -5.89 13.67 -9.41
N ILE A 166 -6.52 13.07 -8.40
CA ILE A 166 -6.59 13.66 -7.05
C ILE A 166 -5.67 12.98 -6.03
N ASP A 167 -5.58 11.65 -6.03
CA ASP A 167 -4.79 10.90 -5.05
C ASP A 167 -3.30 10.88 -5.42
N CYS A 168 -2.99 10.93 -6.72
CA CYS A 168 -1.61 10.89 -7.22
C CYS A 168 -0.85 12.23 -7.08
N ILE A 169 -1.52 13.34 -6.78
CA ILE A 169 -0.95 14.70 -6.76
C ILE A 169 0.04 14.98 -5.63
N TRP A 170 0.13 14.07 -4.66
CA TRP A 170 0.63 14.39 -3.32
C TRP A 170 2.03 15.02 -3.35
N SER A 171 2.89 14.60 -4.29
CA SER A 171 4.24 15.14 -4.48
C SER A 171 4.20 16.58 -5.00
N GLU A 172 3.44 16.83 -6.05
CA GLU A 172 3.31 18.13 -6.71
C GLU A 172 2.65 19.14 -5.77
N ALA A 173 1.59 18.73 -5.07
CA ALA A 173 0.93 19.55 -4.07
C ALA A 173 1.87 19.84 -2.87
N TRP A 174 2.68 18.86 -2.47
CA TRP A 174 3.69 19.05 -1.43
C TRP A 174 4.76 20.06 -1.83
N GLU A 175 5.36 19.92 -3.01
CA GLU A 175 6.41 20.81 -3.50
C GLU A 175 5.91 22.26 -3.69
N LEU A 176 4.64 22.43 -4.08
CA LEU A 176 4.01 23.75 -4.21
C LEU A 176 3.77 24.44 -2.87
N GLU A 177 3.43 23.68 -1.82
CA GLU A 177 3.10 24.18 -0.49
C GLU A 177 4.35 24.30 0.40
N PHE A 178 5.29 23.36 0.28
CA PHE A 178 6.51 23.24 1.09
C PHE A 178 7.75 22.98 0.21
N PRO A 179 8.25 23.99 -0.55
CA PRO A 179 9.35 23.80 -1.51
C PRO A 179 10.65 23.24 -0.91
N GLU A 180 10.90 23.47 0.38
CA GLU A 180 12.09 23.01 1.10
C GLU A 180 11.79 21.84 2.07
N GLY A 181 10.55 21.33 2.06
CA GLY A 181 10.08 20.29 2.97
C GLY A 181 10.45 18.88 2.54
N LYS A 182 10.78 18.00 3.49
CA LYS A 182 10.95 16.56 3.24
C LYS A 182 9.59 15.86 3.22
N TYR A 183 9.40 14.91 2.31
CA TYR A 183 8.16 14.14 2.24
C TYR A 183 7.83 13.42 3.55
N PRO A 184 6.58 13.52 4.03
CA PRO A 184 6.18 12.90 5.28
C PRO A 184 5.87 11.40 5.10
N ASN A 185 6.16 10.62 6.14
CA ASN A 185 5.53 9.32 6.34
C ASN A 185 4.49 9.47 7.45
N VAL A 186 3.23 9.19 7.13
CA VAL A 186 2.11 9.49 8.02
C VAL A 186 1.24 8.25 8.13
N GLY A 187 1.11 7.72 9.34
CA GLY A 187 -0.05 6.91 9.70
C GLY A 187 -1.04 7.79 10.46
N TRP A 188 -2.33 7.69 10.21
CA TRP A 188 -3.32 8.52 10.93
C TRP A 188 -4.65 7.80 11.11
N VAL A 189 -5.44 8.30 12.05
CA VAL A 189 -6.81 7.84 12.30
C VAL A 189 -7.76 9.03 12.29
N VAL A 190 -8.84 8.93 11.53
CA VAL A 190 -9.98 9.85 11.57
C VAL A 190 -11.21 9.02 11.93
N TYR A 191 -11.87 9.32 13.04
CA TYR A 191 -13.06 8.57 13.46
C TYR A 191 -14.20 9.47 13.99
N PRO A 192 -15.45 9.28 13.55
CA PRO A 192 -15.86 8.36 12.49
C PRO A 192 -15.21 8.74 11.16
N GLU A 193 -14.88 7.69 10.40
CA GLU A 193 -14.30 7.80 9.06
C GLU A 193 -15.26 8.56 8.14
N HIS A 194 -14.73 9.12 7.06
CA HIS A 194 -15.59 9.64 6.00
C HIS A 194 -16.34 8.47 5.32
N PRO A 195 -17.63 8.57 4.97
CA PRO A 195 -18.36 7.51 4.25
C PRO A 195 -17.76 7.10 2.90
N PHE A 196 -16.85 7.92 2.37
CA PHE A 196 -16.15 7.73 1.10
C PHE A 196 -14.65 7.59 1.33
N THR A 197 -14.23 7.01 2.45
CA THR A 197 -12.82 6.76 2.73
C THR A 197 -12.31 5.75 1.70
N VAL A 198 -11.58 6.25 0.71
CA VAL A 198 -11.02 5.48 -0.40
C VAL A 198 -9.54 5.81 -0.56
N GLY A 199 -8.76 4.88 -1.09
CA GLY A 199 -7.36 5.11 -1.44
C GLY A 199 -6.99 4.48 -2.76
N THR A 200 -5.77 4.71 -3.23
CA THR A 200 -5.23 4.04 -4.42
C THR A 200 -3.99 3.24 -4.09
N ASN A 201 -3.93 2.01 -4.59
CA ASN A 201 -2.67 1.28 -4.70
C ASN A 201 -2.12 1.42 -6.12
N TYR A 202 -0.86 1.84 -6.23
CA TYR A 202 -0.14 1.96 -7.48
C TYR A 202 0.83 0.80 -7.63
N TYR A 203 0.79 0.15 -8.79
CA TYR A 203 1.68 -0.95 -9.16
C TYR A 203 2.42 -0.55 -10.43
N ASN A 204 3.75 -0.60 -10.39
CA ASN A 204 4.59 -0.25 -11.53
C ASN A 204 5.16 -1.52 -12.18
N MET A 205 5.06 -1.61 -13.50
CA MET A 205 5.79 -2.60 -14.29
C MET A 205 6.98 -1.89 -14.94
N PRO A 206 8.23 -2.13 -14.49
CA PRO A 206 9.38 -1.35 -14.95
C PRO A 206 9.55 -1.39 -16.47
N GLY A 207 9.32 -0.25 -17.12
CA GLY A 207 9.43 -0.11 -18.58
C GLY A 207 8.11 -0.20 -19.34
N ASP A 208 7.08 -0.85 -18.80
CA ASP A 208 5.92 -1.31 -19.60
C ASP A 208 4.61 -0.62 -19.25
N GLY A 209 4.54 0.07 -18.11
CA GLY A 209 3.36 0.79 -17.66
C GLY A 209 3.08 0.66 -16.17
N GLY A 210 1.83 0.84 -15.78
CA GLY A 210 1.41 0.78 -14.38
C GLY A 210 -0.08 0.59 -14.19
N MET A 211 -0.47 0.08 -13.03
CA MET A 211 -1.86 -0.08 -12.60
C MET A 211 -2.15 0.83 -11.42
N ALA A 212 -3.32 1.46 -11.44
CA ALA A 212 -3.91 2.11 -10.28
C ALA A 212 -5.17 1.33 -9.89
N ALA A 213 -5.31 0.99 -8.62
CA ALA A 213 -6.48 0.29 -8.09
C ALA A 213 -7.08 1.08 -6.92
N THR A 214 -8.30 1.58 -7.11
CA THR A 214 -9.07 2.24 -6.04
C THR A 214 -9.58 1.20 -5.05
N TRP A 215 -9.53 1.53 -3.77
CA TRP A 215 -10.06 0.68 -2.70
C TRP A 215 -10.82 1.48 -1.66
N SER A 216 -11.66 0.79 -0.89
CA SER A 216 -12.21 1.25 0.38
C SER A 216 -12.01 0.16 1.44
N ASN A 217 -12.32 0.47 2.71
CA ASN A 217 -12.28 -0.53 3.78
C ASN A 217 -13.24 -1.71 3.55
N HIS A 218 -14.25 -1.56 2.69
CA HIS A 218 -15.20 -2.62 2.32
C HIS A 218 -14.70 -3.52 1.18
N PHE A 219 -13.69 -3.06 0.42
CA PHE A 219 -13.16 -3.76 -0.76
C PHE A 219 -11.69 -4.20 -0.60
N HIS A 220 -10.98 -3.70 0.42
CA HIS A 220 -9.52 -3.81 0.53
C HIS A 220 -8.96 -5.24 0.41
N GLU A 221 -9.67 -6.26 0.92
CA GLU A 221 -9.24 -7.66 0.85
C GLU A 221 -9.10 -8.21 -0.58
N HIS A 222 -9.79 -7.60 -1.55
CA HIS A 222 -9.77 -8.02 -2.94
C HIS A 222 -8.57 -7.45 -3.73
N LEU A 223 -7.88 -6.42 -3.23
CA LEU A 223 -6.74 -5.80 -3.92
C LEU A 223 -5.58 -6.77 -4.16
N ALA A 224 -5.34 -7.68 -3.22
CA ALA A 224 -4.30 -8.70 -3.33
C ALA A 224 -4.51 -9.63 -4.54
N VAL A 225 -5.73 -9.69 -5.09
CA VAL A 225 -6.01 -10.42 -6.32
C VAL A 225 -5.40 -9.70 -7.52
N PHE A 226 -5.60 -8.39 -7.64
CA PHE A 226 -5.09 -7.63 -8.79
C PHE A 226 -3.57 -7.51 -8.79
N GLU A 227 -2.95 -7.36 -7.62
CA GLU A 227 -1.50 -7.43 -7.50
C GLU A 227 -0.95 -8.74 -8.09
N LYS A 228 -1.60 -9.87 -7.79
CA LYS A 228 -1.19 -11.20 -8.29
C LYS A 228 -1.49 -11.41 -9.77
N LEU A 229 -2.48 -10.71 -10.31
CA LEU A 229 -2.90 -10.81 -11.72
C LEU A 229 -2.32 -9.70 -12.60
N PHE A 230 -1.48 -8.82 -12.05
CA PHE A 230 -1.06 -7.60 -12.74
C PHE A 230 -0.36 -7.91 -14.08
N SER A 231 0.43 -8.99 -14.13
CA SER A 231 1.08 -9.46 -15.36
C SER A 231 0.06 -9.90 -16.42
N GLU A 232 -0.92 -10.72 -16.05
CA GLU A 232 -1.94 -11.23 -16.98
C GLU A 232 -2.89 -10.12 -17.45
N LEU A 233 -3.23 -9.17 -16.57
CA LEU A 233 -4.02 -7.98 -16.91
C LEU A 233 -3.29 -7.10 -17.93
N HIS A 234 -1.98 -6.88 -17.73
CA HIS A 234 -1.17 -6.10 -18.66
C HIS A 234 -1.02 -6.81 -20.02
N GLN A 235 -0.82 -8.14 -20.02
CA GLN A 235 -0.81 -8.93 -21.26
C GLN A 235 -2.14 -8.83 -22.02
N ALA A 236 -3.26 -9.01 -21.33
CA ALA A 236 -4.59 -8.89 -21.93
C ALA A 236 -4.87 -7.49 -22.48
N ALA A 237 -4.36 -6.45 -21.82
CA ALA A 237 -4.47 -5.06 -22.28
C ALA A 237 -3.74 -4.79 -23.62
N TRP A 238 -2.79 -5.66 -24.00
CA TRP A 238 -2.07 -5.64 -25.27
C TRP A 238 -2.57 -6.71 -26.25
N ASP A 239 -3.80 -7.19 -26.08
CA ASP A 239 -4.43 -8.23 -26.89
C ASP A 239 -3.63 -9.55 -26.95
N LYS A 240 -2.75 -9.80 -25.97
CA LYS A 240 -2.04 -11.07 -25.89
C LYS A 240 -2.94 -12.16 -25.31
N PRO A 241 -2.85 -13.40 -25.80
CA PRO A 241 -3.60 -14.52 -25.24
C PRO A 241 -3.22 -14.77 -23.78
N VAL A 242 -4.21 -14.76 -22.89
CA VAL A 242 -4.05 -15.24 -21.51
C VAL A 242 -4.35 -16.72 -21.48
N LYS A 243 -3.42 -17.50 -20.91
CA LYS A 243 -3.52 -18.96 -20.76
C LYS A 243 -4.74 -19.35 -19.93
N GLU A 244 -5.46 -20.38 -20.38
CA GLU A 244 -6.56 -20.96 -19.61
C GLU A 244 -6.06 -21.48 -18.25
N GLY A 245 -6.83 -21.23 -17.19
CA GLY A 245 -6.48 -21.67 -15.85
C GLY A 245 -6.96 -20.75 -14.74
N PRO A 246 -6.45 -20.95 -13.51
CA PRO A 246 -6.92 -20.22 -12.32
C PRO A 246 -6.77 -18.69 -12.43
N ALA A 247 -5.72 -18.20 -13.08
CA ALA A 247 -5.49 -16.76 -13.27
C ALA A 247 -6.58 -16.15 -14.16
N LYS A 248 -6.81 -16.69 -15.35
CA LYS A 248 -7.88 -16.24 -16.27
C LYS A 248 -9.27 -16.36 -15.65
N ASN A 249 -9.56 -17.45 -14.94
CA ASN A 249 -10.83 -17.61 -14.23
C ASN A 249 -11.05 -16.51 -13.17
N ARG A 250 -10.00 -16.12 -12.44
CA ARG A 250 -10.08 -14.98 -11.52
C ARG A 250 -10.25 -13.66 -12.26
N MET A 251 -9.55 -13.43 -13.36
CA MET A 251 -9.74 -12.22 -14.17
C MET A 251 -11.21 -12.08 -14.61
N ILE A 252 -11.84 -13.17 -15.06
CA ILE A 252 -13.27 -13.20 -15.41
C ILE A 252 -14.14 -12.92 -14.18
N GLN A 253 -13.88 -13.57 -13.04
CA GLN A 253 -14.63 -13.36 -11.80
C GLN A 253 -14.61 -11.90 -11.31
N TYR A 254 -13.51 -11.18 -11.56
CA TYR A 254 -13.33 -9.79 -11.18
C TYR A 254 -13.62 -8.82 -12.33
N GLY A 255 -14.26 -9.31 -13.39
CA GLY A 255 -14.82 -8.49 -14.47
C GLY A 255 -13.80 -7.95 -15.46
N ALA A 256 -12.57 -8.49 -15.52
CA ALA A 256 -11.56 -8.03 -16.48
C ALA A 256 -11.94 -8.30 -17.94
N PHE A 257 -12.93 -9.17 -18.17
CA PHE A 257 -13.51 -9.43 -19.48
C PHE A 257 -15.02 -9.15 -19.43
N ASP A 258 -15.56 -8.56 -20.50
CA ASP A 258 -16.99 -8.37 -20.67
C ASP A 258 -17.71 -9.69 -21.04
N LYS A 259 -19.04 -9.62 -21.16
CA LYS A 259 -19.87 -10.78 -21.54
C LYS A 259 -19.54 -11.38 -22.91
N ASP A 260 -18.88 -10.61 -23.78
CA ASP A 260 -18.47 -11.03 -25.12
C ASP A 260 -17.01 -11.54 -25.12
N GLY A 261 -16.36 -11.60 -23.94
CA GLY A 261 -14.99 -12.04 -23.76
C GLY A 261 -13.93 -10.99 -24.11
N ARG A 262 -14.31 -9.72 -24.34
CA ARG A 262 -13.37 -8.64 -24.63
C ARG A 262 -12.79 -8.09 -23.34
N PHE A 263 -11.52 -7.70 -23.36
CA PHE A 263 -10.89 -7.06 -22.20
C PHE A 263 -11.60 -5.74 -21.86
N SER A 264 -11.97 -5.56 -20.60
CA SER A 264 -12.88 -4.49 -20.17
C SER A 264 -12.25 -3.51 -19.16
N ILE A 265 -11.06 -3.79 -18.64
CA ILE A 265 -10.35 -2.85 -17.76
C ILE A 265 -9.99 -1.61 -18.57
N PHE A 266 -10.14 -0.45 -17.94
CA PHE A 266 -9.83 0.82 -18.58
C PHE A 266 -8.32 0.95 -18.84
N THR A 267 -7.95 1.27 -20.08
CA THR A 267 -6.56 1.45 -20.49
C THR A 267 -6.37 2.78 -21.21
N PHE A 268 -5.18 3.35 -21.10
CA PHE A 268 -4.73 4.52 -21.85
C PHE A 268 -3.22 4.43 -22.09
N GLN A 269 -2.70 5.14 -23.09
CA GLN A 269 -1.30 5.06 -23.48
C GLN A 269 -0.47 6.16 -22.80
N TYR A 270 0.71 5.79 -22.31
CA TYR A 270 1.65 6.74 -21.74
C TYR A 270 2.02 7.81 -22.78
N GLY A 271 1.88 9.07 -22.38
CA GLY A 271 2.15 10.23 -23.22
C GLY A 271 1.10 10.54 -24.28
N ASP A 272 -0.02 9.81 -24.33
CA ASP A 272 -1.13 10.16 -25.22
C ASP A 272 -1.90 11.39 -24.71
N SER A 273 -2.93 11.82 -25.46
CA SER A 273 -3.72 13.00 -25.10
C SER A 273 -4.52 12.82 -23.80
N MET A 274 -4.85 11.58 -23.42
CA MET A 274 -5.58 11.28 -22.20
C MET A 274 -4.66 11.34 -20.99
N ASP A 275 -3.46 10.74 -21.09
CA ASP A 275 -2.41 10.82 -20.07
C ASP A 275 -2.01 12.29 -19.82
N GLN A 276 -1.75 13.04 -20.89
CA GLN A 276 -1.45 14.48 -20.80
C GLN A 276 -2.60 15.28 -20.17
N LEU A 277 -3.85 14.92 -20.44
CA LEU A 277 -5.01 15.56 -19.81
C LEU A 277 -5.05 15.30 -18.30
N PHE A 278 -4.80 14.05 -17.88
CA PHE A 278 -4.75 13.70 -16.46
C PHE A 278 -3.62 14.44 -15.75
N ASP A 279 -2.43 14.49 -16.34
CA ASP A 279 -1.29 15.25 -15.83
C ASP A 279 -1.59 16.75 -15.68
N ASN A 280 -2.27 17.34 -16.68
CA ASN A 280 -2.66 18.74 -16.64
C ASN A 280 -3.67 19.00 -15.52
N MET A 281 -4.71 18.17 -15.40
CA MET A 281 -5.71 18.28 -14.33
C MET A 281 -5.10 18.08 -12.94
N THR A 282 -4.15 17.14 -12.81
CA THR A 282 -3.37 16.91 -11.58
C THR A 282 -2.67 18.19 -11.14
N ARG A 283 -1.98 18.87 -12.07
CA ARG A 283 -1.32 20.16 -11.81
C ARG A 283 -2.31 21.30 -11.50
N GLU A 284 -3.42 21.37 -12.22
CA GLU A 284 -4.50 22.35 -11.97
C GLU A 284 -5.05 22.20 -10.55
N TYR A 285 -5.35 20.96 -10.12
CA TYR A 285 -5.86 20.66 -8.79
C TYR A 285 -4.84 20.97 -7.69
N ALA A 286 -3.57 20.59 -7.88
CA ALA A 286 -2.49 20.90 -6.95
C ALA A 286 -2.31 22.43 -6.78
N ALA A 287 -2.35 23.20 -7.88
CA ALA A 287 -2.26 24.65 -7.84
C ALA A 287 -3.43 25.29 -7.08
N ALA A 288 -4.64 24.74 -7.21
CA ALA A 288 -5.81 25.25 -6.51
C ALA A 288 -5.86 24.89 -5.02
N LEU A 289 -5.14 23.84 -4.60
CA LEU A 289 -4.95 23.51 -3.18
C LEU A 289 -3.97 24.45 -2.49
N LYS A 290 -3.02 25.02 -3.24
CA LYS A 290 -1.96 25.88 -2.69
C LYS A 290 -2.54 27.03 -1.87
N GLY A 291 -2.12 27.13 -0.61
CA GLY A 291 -2.55 28.19 0.30
C GLY A 291 -4.04 28.15 0.69
N VAL A 292 -4.77 27.07 0.38
CA VAL A 292 -6.15 26.87 0.87
C VAL A 292 -6.16 26.68 2.39
N PHE A 293 -5.11 26.10 2.94
CA PHE A 293 -4.96 25.76 4.35
C PHE A 293 -3.76 26.47 4.97
N ASP A 294 -3.94 27.07 6.14
CA ASP A 294 -2.81 27.51 6.98
C ASP A 294 -2.35 26.32 7.83
N TYR A 295 -1.47 25.48 7.27
CA TYR A 295 -0.98 24.27 7.93
C TYR A 295 -0.24 24.56 9.24
N ASN A 296 0.39 25.72 9.38
CA ASN A 296 1.07 26.11 10.61
C ASN A 296 0.07 26.43 11.72
N ALA A 297 -0.98 27.20 11.42
CA ALA A 297 -2.05 27.48 12.38
C ALA A 297 -2.83 26.21 12.74
N LEU A 298 -3.15 25.37 11.75
CA LEU A 298 -3.83 24.10 11.96
C LEU A 298 -2.96 23.13 12.78
N GLY A 299 -1.64 23.11 12.55
CA GLY A 299 -0.69 22.30 13.31
C GLY A 299 -0.66 22.65 14.78
N ARG A 300 -0.59 23.95 15.10
CA ARG A 300 -0.71 24.43 16.49
C ARG A 300 -2.06 24.06 17.10
N LYS A 301 -3.15 24.20 16.33
CA LYS A 301 -4.52 23.92 16.79
C LYS A 301 -4.75 22.44 17.12
N PHE A 302 -4.25 21.54 16.28
CA PHE A 302 -4.49 20.10 16.42
C PHE A 302 -3.38 19.37 17.18
N HIS A 303 -2.28 20.06 17.49
CA HIS A 303 -1.06 19.46 18.05
C HIS A 303 -0.50 18.36 17.13
N VAL A 304 -0.51 18.65 15.84
CA VAL A 304 0.01 17.78 14.78
C VAL A 304 1.01 18.59 13.97
N SER A 305 2.08 17.95 13.50
CA SER A 305 3.06 18.62 12.65
C SER A 305 2.43 19.02 11.30
N TYR A 306 2.92 20.09 10.68
CA TYR A 306 2.32 20.60 9.43
C TYR A 306 2.41 19.55 8.30
N ASP A 307 3.49 18.75 8.30
CA ASP A 307 3.78 17.73 7.32
C ASP A 307 2.82 16.53 7.45
N GLU A 308 2.53 16.09 8.68
CA GLU A 308 1.54 15.04 8.92
C GLU A 308 0.13 15.52 8.61
N LEU A 309 -0.20 16.77 8.95
CA LEU A 309 -1.50 17.37 8.65
C LEU A 309 -1.77 17.51 7.16
N PHE A 310 -0.74 17.79 6.36
CA PHE A 310 -0.87 17.94 4.91
C PHE A 310 -1.57 16.74 4.29
N ILE A 311 -1.03 15.54 4.51
CA ILE A 311 -1.58 14.31 3.93
C ILE A 311 -3.00 14.02 4.45
N VAL A 312 -3.26 14.24 5.74
CA VAL A 312 -4.60 14.03 6.32
C VAL A 312 -5.63 14.95 5.67
N ILE A 313 -5.30 16.24 5.57
CA ILE A 313 -6.20 17.26 5.00
C ILE A 313 -6.38 17.05 3.49
N LEU A 314 -5.34 16.64 2.77
CA LEU A 314 -5.41 16.36 1.33
C LEU A 314 -6.53 15.36 1.02
N HIS A 315 -6.57 14.24 1.76
CA HIS A 315 -7.58 13.19 1.60
C HIS A 315 -8.95 13.66 2.12
N GLU A 316 -9.03 14.20 3.34
CA GLU A 316 -10.31 14.62 3.93
C GLU A 316 -11.00 15.75 3.15
N ALA A 317 -10.23 16.64 2.52
CA ALA A 317 -10.78 17.67 1.65
C ALA A 317 -11.37 17.07 0.36
N ALA A 318 -10.66 16.12 -0.27
CA ALA A 318 -11.16 15.42 -1.43
C ALA A 318 -12.43 14.62 -1.14
N TYR A 319 -12.48 13.91 -0.01
CA TYR A 319 -13.69 13.18 0.42
C TYR A 319 -14.89 14.12 0.62
N ALA A 320 -14.67 15.30 1.23
CA ALA A 320 -15.72 16.29 1.41
C ALA A 320 -16.23 16.88 0.08
N VAL A 321 -15.34 17.08 -0.91
CA VAL A 321 -15.76 17.47 -2.27
C VAL A 321 -16.61 16.37 -2.90
N PHE A 322 -16.15 15.13 -2.85
CA PHE A 322 -16.84 13.97 -3.44
C PHE A 322 -18.21 13.76 -2.81
N GLU A 323 -18.34 13.93 -1.49
CA GLU A 323 -19.62 13.85 -0.81
C GLU A 323 -20.64 14.87 -1.31
N LYS A 324 -20.22 16.13 -1.43
CA LYS A 324 -21.11 17.20 -1.89
C LYS A 324 -21.52 16.99 -3.35
N LEU A 325 -20.59 16.55 -4.20
CA LEU A 325 -20.88 16.23 -5.60
C LEU A 325 -21.80 15.00 -5.73
N HIS A 326 -21.59 13.97 -4.91
CA HIS A 326 -22.45 12.80 -4.86
C HIS A 326 -23.88 13.14 -4.41
N LYS A 327 -24.03 13.93 -3.34
CA LYS A 327 -25.35 14.39 -2.85
C LYS A 327 -26.12 15.25 -3.85
N THR A 328 -25.42 15.89 -4.79
CA THR A 328 -26.01 16.67 -5.89
C THR A 328 -26.11 15.89 -7.21
N SER A 329 -25.84 14.58 -7.18
CA SER A 329 -25.84 13.69 -8.35
C SER A 329 -24.90 14.12 -9.48
N LYS A 330 -23.87 14.92 -9.17
CA LYS A 330 -22.82 15.33 -10.13
C LYS A 330 -21.69 14.31 -10.24
N LEU A 331 -21.55 13.44 -9.24
CA LEU A 331 -20.56 12.36 -9.23
C LEU A 331 -21.20 11.06 -8.70
N GLU A 332 -21.24 10.03 -9.53
CA GLU A 332 -21.60 8.68 -9.10
C GLU A 332 -20.43 8.06 -8.34
N VAL A 333 -20.68 7.48 -7.18
CA VAL A 333 -19.70 6.70 -6.42
C VAL A 333 -19.99 5.22 -6.68
N PRO A 334 -19.01 4.40 -7.12
CA PRO A 334 -19.22 2.98 -7.33
C PRO A 334 -19.69 2.27 -6.05
N ASP A 335 -20.82 1.55 -6.14
CA ASP A 335 -21.44 0.86 -4.99
C ASP A 335 -20.48 -0.09 -4.27
N ILE A 336 -19.59 -0.75 -5.01
CA ILE A 336 -18.58 -1.66 -4.46
C ILE A 336 -17.63 -1.00 -3.43
N LEU A 337 -17.54 0.34 -3.41
CA LEU A 337 -16.72 1.10 -2.47
C LEU A 337 -17.46 1.47 -1.17
N ILE A 338 -18.79 1.37 -1.12
CA ILE A 338 -19.62 1.77 0.02
C ILE A 338 -20.24 0.54 0.72
N ASP A 339 -20.50 0.65 2.02
CA ASP A 339 -20.87 -0.50 2.86
C ASP A 339 -22.15 -1.23 2.42
N GLU A 340 -23.19 -0.45 2.13
CA GLU A 340 -24.51 -0.96 1.70
C GLU A 340 -24.57 -1.31 0.21
N GLY A 341 -23.46 -1.13 -0.52
CA GLY A 341 -23.43 -1.29 -1.96
C GLY A 341 -23.32 -2.74 -2.43
N GLU A 342 -23.63 -2.94 -3.71
CA GLU A 342 -23.56 -4.24 -4.36
C GLU A 342 -22.12 -4.77 -4.40
N LYS A 343 -21.94 -6.00 -3.91
CA LYS A 343 -20.63 -6.68 -3.87
C LYS A 343 -20.38 -7.56 -5.09
N ASP A 344 -20.95 -7.18 -6.23
CA ASP A 344 -20.70 -7.85 -7.51
C ASP A 344 -19.27 -7.58 -7.95
N LYS A 345 -18.43 -8.60 -7.77
CA LYS A 345 -17.01 -8.56 -8.10
C LYS A 345 -16.76 -8.28 -9.58
N THR A 346 -17.72 -8.56 -10.47
CA THR A 346 -17.55 -8.26 -11.90
C THR A 346 -17.53 -6.76 -12.18
N LYS A 347 -18.03 -5.92 -11.26
CA LYS A 347 -17.96 -4.45 -11.38
C LYS A 347 -16.61 -3.87 -10.94
N THR A 348 -15.66 -4.70 -10.51
CA THR A 348 -14.35 -4.22 -10.04
C THR A 348 -13.50 -3.61 -11.15
N ASN A 349 -13.74 -3.97 -12.42
CA ASN A 349 -13.11 -3.32 -13.57
C ASN A 349 -13.33 -1.79 -13.61
N ARG A 350 -14.34 -1.27 -12.90
CA ARG A 350 -14.60 0.17 -12.70
C ARG A 350 -13.63 0.86 -11.73
N LEU A 351 -12.85 0.09 -10.98
CA LEU A 351 -11.92 0.57 -9.95
C LEU A 351 -10.46 0.46 -10.36
N ILE A 352 -10.19 0.07 -11.60
CA ILE A 352 -8.84 -0.25 -12.06
C ILE A 352 -8.58 0.39 -13.41
N SER A 353 -7.39 0.97 -13.54
CA SER A 353 -6.88 1.46 -14.80
C SER A 353 -5.45 1.02 -15.04
N LEU A 354 -5.11 0.76 -16.31
CA LEU A 354 -3.75 0.48 -16.75
C LEU A 354 -3.26 1.63 -17.64
N VAL A 355 -2.10 2.20 -17.30
CA VAL A 355 -1.33 3.01 -18.24
C VAL A 355 -0.38 2.08 -18.97
N LEU A 356 -0.44 2.08 -20.30
CA LEU A 356 0.35 1.21 -21.16
C LEU A 356 1.49 2.03 -21.76
N LYS A 357 2.74 1.60 -21.59
CA LYS A 357 3.91 2.31 -22.13
C LYS A 357 4.58 1.54 -23.25
N ASN A 358 4.98 0.31 -22.94
CA ASN A 358 5.55 -0.61 -23.92
C ASN A 358 4.78 -1.93 -23.86
N PRO A 359 4.62 -2.63 -24.99
CA PRO A 359 4.06 -3.97 -24.97
C PRO A 359 4.96 -4.89 -24.15
N PRO A 360 4.40 -5.79 -23.32
CA PRO A 360 5.21 -6.64 -22.46
C PRO A 360 6.13 -7.51 -23.32
N THR A 361 7.41 -7.59 -22.98
CA THR A 361 8.37 -8.42 -23.69
C THR A 361 8.34 -9.87 -23.16
N ALA A 362 9.03 -10.77 -23.85
CA ALA A 362 9.22 -12.13 -23.33
C ALA A 362 9.99 -12.16 -22.00
N LEU A 363 10.83 -11.15 -21.72
CA LEU A 363 11.47 -11.01 -20.41
C LEU A 363 10.46 -10.61 -19.35
N ASP A 364 9.54 -9.70 -19.66
CA ASP A 364 8.54 -9.23 -18.70
C ASP A 364 7.53 -10.33 -18.35
N GLU A 365 7.18 -11.19 -19.32
CA GLU A 365 6.43 -12.40 -19.05
C GLU A 365 7.18 -13.36 -18.10
N ALA A 366 8.48 -13.58 -18.32
CA ALA A 366 9.29 -14.43 -17.44
C ALA A 366 9.40 -13.84 -16.02
N MET A 367 9.59 -12.52 -15.93
CA MET A 367 9.58 -11.78 -14.67
C MET A 367 8.22 -11.85 -13.97
N GLY A 368 7.12 -11.73 -14.70
CA GLY A 368 5.76 -11.84 -14.19
C GLY A 368 5.51 -13.18 -13.50
N VAL A 369 5.94 -14.28 -14.12
CA VAL A 369 5.85 -15.63 -13.51
C VAL A 369 6.71 -15.71 -12.23
N PHE A 370 7.93 -15.18 -12.23
CA PHE A 370 8.81 -15.19 -11.06
C PHE A 370 8.22 -14.38 -9.88
N MET A 371 7.71 -13.18 -10.16
CA MET A 371 7.09 -12.32 -9.14
C MET A 371 5.75 -12.88 -8.64
N GLY A 372 4.93 -13.43 -9.53
CA GLY A 372 3.65 -14.07 -9.20
C GLY A 372 3.81 -15.29 -8.27
N ASN A 373 4.98 -15.94 -8.30
CA ASN A 373 5.38 -16.99 -7.36
C ASN A 373 6.03 -16.45 -6.07
N GLY A 374 5.82 -15.16 -5.74
CA GLY A 374 6.34 -14.55 -4.51
C GLY A 374 7.85 -14.29 -4.55
N TRP A 375 8.38 -13.94 -5.72
CA TRP A 375 9.82 -13.78 -5.97
C TRP A 375 10.62 -15.08 -5.84
N HIS A 376 9.98 -16.21 -6.18
CA HIS A 376 10.61 -17.52 -6.23
C HIS A 376 10.55 -18.12 -7.64
N GLY A 377 11.56 -18.94 -7.94
CA GLY A 377 11.58 -19.77 -9.14
C GLY A 377 10.46 -20.78 -9.21
N SER A 378 10.03 -21.07 -10.43
CA SER A 378 9.16 -22.19 -10.78
C SER A 378 9.65 -22.82 -12.08
N PRO A 379 9.25 -24.07 -12.40
CA PRO A 379 9.58 -24.68 -13.70
C PRO A 379 9.15 -23.82 -14.88
N GLU A 380 7.99 -23.16 -14.79
CA GLU A 380 7.48 -22.23 -15.81
C GLU A 380 8.36 -20.98 -15.94
N ALA A 381 8.83 -20.40 -14.82
CA ALA A 381 9.76 -19.27 -14.85
C ALA A 381 11.08 -19.65 -15.56
N VAL A 382 11.62 -20.84 -15.24
CA VAL A 382 12.84 -21.37 -15.87
C VAL A 382 12.65 -21.53 -17.38
N GLU A 383 11.55 -22.13 -17.83
CA GLU A 383 11.23 -22.29 -19.24
C GLU A 383 11.19 -20.94 -19.97
N LYS A 384 10.48 -19.95 -19.42
CA LYS A 384 10.38 -18.61 -20.03
C LYS A 384 11.72 -17.87 -20.04
N PHE A 385 12.51 -17.90 -18.97
CA PHE A 385 13.84 -17.28 -18.97
C PHE A 385 14.78 -17.96 -19.96
N LYS A 386 14.76 -19.29 -20.07
CA LYS A 386 15.54 -20.03 -21.08
C LYS A 386 15.12 -19.66 -22.50
N ALA A 387 13.82 -19.62 -22.78
CA ALA A 387 13.29 -19.23 -24.09
C ALA A 387 13.69 -17.79 -24.47
N PHE A 388 13.69 -16.87 -23.51
CA PHE A 388 14.17 -15.50 -23.72
C PHE A 388 15.69 -15.47 -23.97
N LEU A 389 16.48 -16.14 -23.13
CA LEU A 389 17.94 -16.20 -23.24
C LEU A 389 18.44 -16.94 -24.50
N ALA A 390 17.61 -17.79 -25.11
CA ALA A 390 17.92 -18.38 -26.41
C ALA A 390 18.03 -17.32 -27.52
N LYS A 391 17.32 -16.20 -27.37
CA LYS A 391 17.36 -15.05 -28.29
C LYS A 391 18.34 -13.98 -27.83
N GLU A 392 18.42 -13.74 -26.51
CA GLU A 392 19.30 -12.75 -25.90
C GLU A 392 20.27 -13.38 -24.89
N PRO A 393 21.29 -14.14 -25.35
CA PRO A 393 22.12 -14.96 -24.46
C PRO A 393 22.98 -14.18 -23.46
N GLY A 394 23.17 -12.88 -23.67
CA GLY A 394 23.96 -11.98 -22.81
C GLY A 394 23.13 -11.13 -21.85
N ASN A 395 21.81 -11.31 -21.79
CA ASN A 395 20.96 -10.46 -20.95
C ASN A 395 21.21 -10.73 -19.45
N ILE A 396 21.88 -9.79 -18.79
CA ILE A 396 22.35 -9.87 -17.39
C ILE A 396 21.16 -10.08 -16.42
N LYS A 397 20.05 -9.36 -16.63
CA LYS A 397 18.86 -9.45 -15.78
C LYS A 397 18.23 -10.85 -15.89
N ALA A 398 18.05 -11.35 -17.11
CA ALA A 398 17.47 -12.68 -17.33
C ALA A 398 18.34 -13.81 -16.76
N LEU A 399 19.67 -13.74 -16.90
CA LEU A 399 20.59 -14.72 -16.31
C LEU A 399 20.52 -14.74 -14.78
N TRP A 400 20.43 -13.57 -14.15
CA TRP A 400 20.27 -13.47 -12.69
C TRP A 400 19.01 -14.20 -12.21
N PHE A 401 17.86 -13.90 -12.82
CA PHE A 401 16.60 -14.52 -12.41
C PHE A 401 16.48 -15.99 -12.84
N LEU A 402 17.12 -16.40 -13.94
CA LEU A 402 17.24 -17.82 -14.28
C LEU A 402 18.04 -18.58 -13.22
N GLY A 403 19.19 -18.04 -12.78
CA GLY A 403 20.03 -18.68 -11.75
C GLY A 403 19.28 -18.86 -10.43
N LEU A 404 18.58 -17.83 -9.98
CA LEU A 404 17.69 -17.90 -8.81
C LEU A 404 16.58 -18.93 -9.00
N SER A 405 15.99 -18.95 -10.20
CA SER A 405 14.88 -19.86 -10.49
C SER A 405 15.31 -21.32 -10.47
N LEU A 406 16.46 -21.63 -11.08
CA LEU A 406 17.08 -22.96 -11.07
C LEU A 406 17.46 -23.40 -9.65
N TYR A 407 18.02 -22.49 -8.84
CA TYR A 407 18.27 -22.74 -7.42
C TYR A 407 16.98 -23.13 -6.68
N ASP A 408 15.90 -22.38 -6.90
CA ASP A 408 14.62 -22.62 -6.22
C ASP A 408 14.02 -23.98 -6.59
N ILE A 409 14.06 -24.36 -7.87
CA ILE A 409 13.59 -25.68 -8.33
C ILE A 409 14.60 -26.82 -8.12
N LYS A 410 15.75 -26.53 -7.48
CA LYS A 410 16.81 -27.50 -7.11
C LYS A 410 17.62 -28.04 -8.29
N GLU A 411 17.60 -27.36 -9.44
CA GLU A 411 18.46 -27.65 -10.59
C GLU A 411 19.84 -27.01 -10.39
N TYR A 412 20.57 -27.51 -9.39
CA TYR A 412 21.76 -26.88 -8.83
C TYR A 412 22.92 -26.75 -9.81
N ASN A 413 23.20 -27.78 -10.61
CA ASN A 413 24.31 -27.75 -11.55
C ASN A 413 24.12 -26.65 -12.61
N GLU A 414 22.91 -26.56 -13.18
CA GLU A 414 22.59 -25.55 -14.18
C GLU A 414 22.54 -24.14 -13.56
N ALA A 415 22.11 -24.02 -12.30
CA ALA A 415 22.18 -22.76 -11.56
C ALA A 415 23.62 -22.27 -11.41
N ILE A 416 24.56 -23.16 -11.05
CA ILE A 416 25.99 -22.84 -10.96
C ILE A 416 26.54 -22.38 -12.31
N GLU A 417 26.22 -23.08 -13.40
CA GLU A 417 26.65 -22.69 -14.75
C GLU A 417 26.10 -21.31 -15.15
N THR A 418 24.83 -21.05 -14.83
CA THR A 418 24.16 -19.79 -15.10
C THR A 418 24.79 -18.63 -14.32
N PHE A 419 25.03 -18.79 -13.03
CA PHE A 419 25.73 -17.80 -12.21
C PHE A 419 27.19 -17.61 -12.64
N GLY A 420 27.87 -18.68 -13.04
CA GLY A 420 29.22 -18.59 -13.59
C GLY A 420 29.27 -17.80 -14.90
N LYS A 421 28.27 -17.98 -15.78
CA LYS A 421 28.10 -17.17 -17.00
C LYS A 421 27.81 -15.70 -16.66
N LEU A 422 26.93 -15.45 -15.70
CA LEU A 422 26.60 -14.09 -15.23
C LEU A 422 27.84 -13.38 -14.67
N ALA A 423 28.65 -14.06 -13.84
CA ALA A 423 29.89 -13.51 -13.30
C ALA A 423 30.86 -13.11 -14.42
N ARG A 424 31.06 -13.95 -15.45
CA ARG A 424 31.92 -13.60 -16.59
C ARG A 424 31.44 -12.37 -17.37
N LEU A 425 30.13 -12.16 -17.50
CA LEU A 425 29.56 -11.00 -18.20
C LEU A 425 29.61 -9.71 -17.38
N THR A 426 29.75 -9.81 -16.06
CA THR A 426 29.67 -8.66 -15.13
C THR A 426 31.01 -8.25 -14.54
N GLU A 427 32.07 -9.04 -14.73
CA GLU A 427 33.40 -8.85 -14.12
C GLU A 427 34.01 -7.46 -14.28
N ASN A 428 33.78 -6.81 -15.42
CA ASN A 428 34.31 -5.48 -15.72
C ASN A 428 33.21 -4.42 -15.90
N ASN A 429 32.04 -4.64 -15.29
CA ASN A 429 30.92 -3.71 -15.37
C ASN A 429 30.66 -3.09 -13.99
N GLU A 430 31.13 -1.87 -13.79
CA GLU A 430 31.00 -1.12 -12.54
C GLU A 430 29.55 -0.99 -12.05
N LYS A 431 28.57 -0.98 -12.97
CA LYS A 431 27.13 -0.89 -12.63
C LYS A 431 26.55 -2.22 -12.14
N GLU A 432 27.26 -3.33 -12.35
CA GLU A 432 26.79 -4.69 -12.11
C GLU A 432 27.67 -5.45 -11.10
N LEU A 433 28.56 -4.76 -10.40
CA LEU A 433 29.45 -5.35 -9.38
C LEU A 433 28.68 -6.17 -8.34
N TRP A 434 27.48 -5.72 -7.96
CA TRP A 434 26.63 -6.49 -7.04
C TRP A 434 26.22 -7.85 -7.62
N ARG A 435 25.88 -7.95 -8.91
CA ARG A 435 25.56 -9.26 -9.54
C ARG A 435 26.80 -10.13 -9.68
N TYR A 436 27.96 -9.54 -9.92
CA TYR A 436 29.23 -10.26 -9.94
C TYR A 436 29.51 -10.92 -8.59
N ASP A 437 29.51 -10.14 -7.51
CA ASP A 437 29.77 -10.63 -6.15
C ASP A 437 28.76 -11.70 -5.74
N TRP A 438 27.47 -11.40 -5.94
CA TRP A 438 26.40 -12.30 -5.53
C TRP A 438 26.32 -13.57 -6.37
N SER A 439 26.82 -13.59 -7.60
CA SER A 439 26.95 -14.82 -8.39
C SER A 439 27.88 -15.83 -7.70
N TYR A 440 29.00 -15.37 -7.15
CA TYR A 440 29.90 -16.23 -6.35
C TYR A 440 29.27 -16.65 -5.02
N ILE A 441 28.53 -15.76 -4.37
CA ILE A 441 27.77 -16.12 -3.17
C ILE A 441 26.78 -17.25 -3.45
N TRP A 442 25.99 -17.15 -4.53
CA TRP A 442 25.01 -18.17 -4.90
C TRP A 442 25.66 -19.49 -5.30
N MET A 443 26.74 -19.48 -6.06
CA MET A 443 27.52 -20.68 -6.32
C MET A 443 28.03 -21.32 -5.02
N GLY A 444 28.54 -20.51 -4.09
CA GLY A 444 28.94 -20.98 -2.76
C GLY A 444 27.79 -21.61 -1.96
N HIS A 445 26.60 -21.01 -1.98
CA HIS A 445 25.41 -21.55 -1.32
C HIS A 445 25.04 -22.92 -1.88
N ILE A 446 25.07 -23.04 -3.21
CA ILE A 446 24.73 -24.29 -3.88
C ILE A 446 25.76 -25.38 -3.54
N TYR A 447 27.05 -25.07 -3.53
CA TYR A 447 28.08 -26.05 -3.12
C TYR A 447 27.95 -26.47 -1.65
N ASP A 448 27.59 -25.55 -0.74
CA ASP A 448 27.28 -25.92 0.66
C ASP A 448 26.08 -26.89 0.73
N ILE A 449 25.03 -26.66 -0.08
CA ILE A 449 23.85 -27.55 -0.16
C ILE A 449 24.21 -28.93 -0.71
N LEU A 450 25.11 -28.99 -1.71
CA LEU A 450 25.61 -30.23 -2.30
C LEU A 450 26.60 -30.97 -1.38
N GLY A 451 26.97 -30.39 -0.23
CA GLY A 451 27.94 -30.98 0.70
C GLY A 451 29.40 -30.77 0.31
N GLU A 452 29.67 -29.99 -0.73
CA GLU A 452 31.01 -29.69 -1.24
C GLU A 452 31.58 -28.43 -0.60
N ARG A 453 31.80 -28.50 0.71
CA ARG A 453 32.14 -27.36 1.56
C ARG A 453 33.41 -26.63 1.13
N GLU A 454 34.43 -27.35 0.70
CA GLU A 454 35.71 -26.77 0.28
C GLU A 454 35.54 -25.86 -0.94
N LYS A 455 34.71 -26.28 -1.91
CA LYS A 455 34.36 -25.46 -3.07
C LYS A 455 33.56 -24.24 -2.65
N ALA A 456 32.57 -24.41 -1.78
CA ALA A 456 31.80 -23.29 -1.25
C ALA A 456 32.69 -22.22 -0.60
N ILE A 457 33.61 -22.65 0.26
CA ILE A 457 34.61 -21.77 0.91
C ILE A 457 35.46 -21.04 -0.13
N SER A 458 35.87 -21.70 -1.21
CA SER A 458 36.68 -21.05 -2.26
C SER A 458 35.93 -19.88 -2.91
N TYR A 459 34.62 -20.01 -3.15
CA TYR A 459 33.80 -18.93 -3.71
C TYR A 459 33.58 -17.80 -2.72
N TYR A 460 33.32 -18.09 -1.45
CA TYR A 460 33.22 -17.03 -0.43
C TYR A 460 34.53 -16.27 -0.26
N LYS A 461 35.68 -16.97 -0.26
CA LYS A 461 37.00 -16.32 -0.23
C LYS A 461 37.23 -15.43 -1.45
N LYS A 462 36.78 -15.85 -2.64
CA LYS A 462 36.88 -15.04 -3.85
C LYS A 462 36.18 -13.69 -3.68
N VAL A 463 34.97 -13.67 -3.10
CA VAL A 463 34.24 -12.41 -2.80
C VAL A 463 35.01 -11.51 -1.83
N LEU A 464 35.69 -12.09 -0.82
CA LEU A 464 36.48 -11.30 0.14
C LEU A 464 37.76 -10.72 -0.44
N GLN A 465 38.27 -11.28 -1.55
CA GLN A 465 39.47 -10.82 -2.25
C GLN A 465 39.19 -9.71 -3.28
N LEU A 466 37.92 -9.35 -3.51
CA LEU A 466 37.57 -8.26 -4.42
C LEU A 466 37.98 -6.92 -3.82
N GLU A 467 38.48 -6.01 -4.65
CA GLU A 467 38.95 -4.69 -4.20
C GLU A 467 37.79 -3.69 -3.97
N HIS A 468 36.62 -3.95 -4.56
CA HIS A 468 35.42 -3.13 -4.38
C HIS A 468 34.49 -3.70 -3.30
N ASP A 469 33.49 -2.93 -2.91
CA ASP A 469 32.36 -3.42 -2.10
C ASP A 469 31.05 -3.13 -2.82
N SER A 470 30.09 -4.04 -2.71
CA SER A 470 28.75 -3.88 -3.27
C SER A 470 27.80 -3.31 -2.22
N TYR A 471 26.77 -2.59 -2.68
CA TYR A 471 25.76 -2.04 -1.77
C TYR A 471 24.97 -3.18 -1.08
N PRO A 472 24.47 -2.96 0.16
CA PRO A 472 23.67 -3.96 0.85
C PRO A 472 22.43 -4.36 0.06
N LEU A 473 22.18 -5.67 -0.05
CA LEU A 473 20.95 -6.21 -0.65
C LEU A 473 20.02 -6.78 0.41
N GLN A 474 18.72 -6.65 0.16
CA GLN A 474 17.66 -7.37 0.86
C GLN A 474 17.04 -8.39 -0.09
N MET A 475 17.19 -9.67 0.23
CA MET A 475 16.46 -10.77 -0.42
C MET A 475 15.65 -11.49 0.65
N GLY A 476 14.54 -10.83 1.04
CA GLY A 476 13.68 -11.27 2.14
C GLY A 476 13.11 -12.68 1.94
N GLN A 477 12.83 -13.06 0.70
CA GLN A 477 12.34 -14.39 0.32
C GLN A 477 13.34 -15.52 0.66
N TYR A 478 14.64 -15.20 0.77
CA TYR A 478 15.69 -16.12 1.17
C TYR A 478 16.17 -15.88 2.61
N ASN A 479 15.53 -14.97 3.35
CA ASN A 479 15.96 -14.51 4.67
C ASN A 479 17.43 -14.02 4.67
N ILE A 480 17.78 -13.27 3.61
CA ILE A 480 19.08 -12.64 3.43
C ILE A 480 18.90 -11.13 3.48
N GLY A 481 19.74 -10.47 4.28
CA GLY A 481 19.86 -9.03 4.30
C GLY A 481 18.96 -8.27 5.29
N PRO A 482 19.15 -6.95 5.38
CA PRO A 482 19.99 -6.13 4.50
C PRO A 482 21.47 -6.38 4.81
N ILE A 483 22.27 -6.75 3.80
CA ILE A 483 23.68 -7.14 3.99
C ILE A 483 24.49 -7.04 2.68
N THR A 484 25.78 -6.71 2.77
CA THR A 484 26.70 -6.76 1.62
C THR A 484 27.13 -8.20 1.29
N ALA A 485 27.62 -8.43 0.08
CA ALA A 485 28.14 -9.74 -0.32
C ALA A 485 29.35 -10.16 0.54
N LYS A 486 30.26 -9.23 0.85
CA LYS A 486 31.44 -9.48 1.70
C LYS A 486 31.07 -9.85 3.13
N GLU A 487 30.16 -9.12 3.77
CA GLU A 487 29.68 -9.46 5.11
C GLU A 487 28.97 -10.82 5.13
N TRP A 488 28.19 -11.12 4.10
CA TRP A 488 27.53 -12.42 3.99
C TRP A 488 28.55 -13.55 3.78
N ALA A 489 29.57 -13.35 2.93
CA ALA A 489 30.68 -14.30 2.76
C ALA A 489 31.40 -14.60 4.08
N LYS A 490 31.70 -13.58 4.91
CA LYS A 490 32.29 -13.78 6.25
C LYS A 490 31.43 -14.73 7.11
N LYS A 491 30.12 -14.47 7.19
CA LYS A 491 29.17 -15.36 7.89
C LYS A 491 29.12 -16.77 7.32
N ARG A 492 29.36 -16.94 6.02
CA ARG A 492 29.36 -18.24 5.35
C ARG A 492 30.70 -18.97 5.43
N LEU A 493 31.80 -18.30 5.76
CA LEU A 493 33.05 -18.96 6.14
C LEU A 493 32.95 -19.61 7.52
N GLU A 494 32.28 -18.96 8.46
CA GLU A 494 32.07 -19.47 9.82
C GLU A 494 31.08 -20.65 9.87
N ALA A 495 30.01 -20.59 9.07
CA ALA A 495 28.99 -21.63 9.03
C ALA A 495 28.47 -21.86 7.61
N PRO A 496 28.28 -23.13 7.17
CA PRO A 496 27.77 -23.42 5.84
C PRO A 496 26.36 -22.85 5.65
N PHE A 497 26.07 -22.44 4.42
CA PHE A 497 24.71 -22.08 4.05
C PHE A 497 23.80 -23.30 4.16
N LYS A 498 22.62 -23.11 4.74
CA LYS A 498 21.57 -24.13 4.80
C LYS A 498 20.28 -23.51 4.26
N ARG A 499 19.68 -24.18 3.29
CA ARG A 499 18.33 -23.86 2.82
C ARG A 499 17.35 -24.17 3.95
N LYS A 500 16.59 -23.18 4.41
CA LYS A 500 15.47 -23.42 5.33
C LYS A 500 14.37 -24.18 4.57
N GLN A 501 13.84 -25.22 5.19
CA GLN A 501 12.73 -26.01 4.64
C GLN A 501 11.42 -25.24 4.68
#